data_AF-A0A095BX27-F1
#
_entry.id   AF-A0A095BX27-F1
#
_cell.length_a   1.000
_cell.length_b   1.000
_cell.length_c   1.000
_cell.angle_alpha   90.00
_cell.angle_beta   90.00
_cell.angle_gamma   90.00
#
_symmetry.space_group_name_H-M   'P 1'
#
loop_
_entity.id
_entity.type
_entity.pdbx_description
1 polymer ?
#
loop_
_entity_poly.entity_id
_entity_poly.type
_entity_poly.pdbx_seq_one_letter_code
_entity_poly.pdbx_strand_id
1 'polypeptide(L)'
;MEPAFHRGDVLYLTNYPDEPIRVGDIVVFKIEGREIPIVHRVLRLHENVNGTIKFLTKGDNNPVHDRGLYAPGQDWLTPSHLIGRARGFIPYVGQITILMNENPRLKYSVLGVMGIYLLLNRNQE
;
A
#
# COMPACT_ATOMS: atom_id res chain seq x y z
N MET A 1 4.73 7.33 -3.59
CA MET A 1 3.78 8.42 -3.28
C MET A 1 4.51 9.62 -2.68
N GLU A 2 5.76 9.86 -3.09
CA GLU A 2 6.50 11.01 -2.59
C GLU A 2 5.83 12.31 -3.06
N PRO A 3 5.84 13.39 -2.26
CA PRO A 3 6.45 13.50 -0.93
C PRO A 3 5.56 13.02 0.23
N ALA A 4 4.31 12.58 -0.02
CA ALA A 4 3.38 12.20 1.05
C ALA A 4 3.79 10.91 1.77
N PHE A 5 4.23 9.90 1.02
CA PHE A 5 4.76 8.65 1.56
C PHE A 5 6.04 8.23 0.85
N HIS A 6 6.98 7.73 1.63
CA HIS A 6 8.27 7.22 1.18
C HIS A 6 8.28 5.70 1.13
N ARG A 7 9.24 5.15 0.40
CA ARG A 7 9.48 3.72 0.39
C ARG A 7 9.83 3.24 1.81
N GLY A 8 9.12 2.23 2.29
CA GLY A 8 9.29 1.68 3.65
C GLY A 8 8.31 2.21 4.68
N ASP A 9 7.46 3.18 4.33
CA ASP A 9 6.36 3.60 5.21
C ASP A 9 5.30 2.51 5.33
N VAL A 10 4.86 2.24 6.55
CA VAL A 10 3.79 1.26 6.83
C VAL A 10 2.46 2.02 6.95
N LEU A 11 1.51 1.71 6.07
CA LEU A 11 0.22 2.41 6.01
C LEU A 11 -0.81 1.74 6.92
N TYR A 12 -1.55 2.56 7.66
CA TYR A 12 -2.74 2.14 8.38
C TYR A 12 -3.97 2.37 7.52
N LEU A 13 -4.65 1.27 7.15
CA LEU A 13 -5.77 1.29 6.20
C LEU A 13 -7.11 1.05 6.89
N THR A 14 -8.14 1.76 6.44
CA THR A 14 -9.54 1.56 6.83
C THR A 14 -10.40 1.30 5.60
N ASN A 15 -11.38 0.41 5.71
CA ASN A 15 -12.34 0.13 4.64
C ASN A 15 -13.77 0.05 5.18
N TYR A 16 -14.26 1.17 5.73
CA TYR A 16 -15.60 1.27 6.30
C TYR A 16 -16.64 1.54 5.19
N PRO A 17 -17.70 0.70 5.06
CA PRO A 17 -18.72 0.85 4.01
C PRO A 17 -19.53 2.14 4.10
N ASP A 18 -19.73 2.63 5.32
CA ASP A 18 -20.53 3.82 5.67
C ASP A 18 -19.80 5.14 5.45
N GLU A 19 -18.49 5.09 5.19
CA GLU A 19 -17.69 6.29 5.05
C GLU A 19 -17.34 6.54 3.57
N PRO A 20 -17.92 7.57 2.93
CA PRO A 20 -17.76 7.82 1.50
C PRO A 20 -16.33 8.24 1.16
N ILE A 21 -15.89 7.85 -0.04
CA ILE A 21 -14.60 8.26 -0.61
C ILE A 21 -14.70 9.73 -1.02
N ARG A 22 -13.64 10.50 -0.78
CA ARG A 22 -13.57 11.91 -1.13
C ARG A 22 -12.38 12.21 -2.03
N VAL A 23 -12.47 13.30 -2.78
CA VAL A 23 -11.32 13.84 -3.52
C VAL A 23 -10.22 14.20 -2.52
N GLY A 24 -8.99 13.78 -2.80
CA GLY A 24 -7.84 13.96 -1.90
C GLY A 24 -7.54 12.76 -1.00
N ASP A 25 -8.47 11.81 -0.86
CA ASP A 25 -8.22 10.57 -0.10
C ASP A 25 -7.07 9.79 -0.74
N ILE A 26 -6.24 9.17 0.08
CA ILE A 26 -5.21 8.24 -0.41
C ILE A 26 -5.77 6.83 -0.30
N VAL A 27 -5.90 6.18 -1.45
CA VAL A 27 -6.54 4.88 -1.59
C VAL A 27 -5.53 3.82 -1.98
N VAL A 28 -5.72 2.62 -1.44
CA VAL A 28 -5.05 1.41 -1.86
C VAL A 28 -6.04 0.59 -2.66
N PHE A 29 -5.74 0.35 -3.93
CA PHE A 29 -6.59 -0.41 -4.83
C PHE A 29 -5.81 -1.49 -5.55
N LYS A 30 -6.53 -2.51 -6.01
CA LYS A 30 -6.00 -3.60 -6.80
C LYS A 30 -6.66 -3.59 -8.17
N ILE A 31 -5.85 -3.77 -9.20
CA ILE A 31 -6.32 -3.93 -10.58
C ILE A 31 -6.42 -5.43 -10.85
N GLU A 32 -7.49 -5.85 -11.51
CA GLU A 32 -7.64 -7.24 -11.93
C GLU A 32 -6.47 -7.67 -12.82
N GLY A 33 -5.92 -8.86 -12.57
CA GLY A 33 -4.74 -9.36 -13.26
C GLY A 33 -3.39 -8.79 -12.79
N ARG A 34 -3.37 -7.87 -11.81
CA ARG A 34 -2.12 -7.44 -11.15
C ARG A 34 -2.05 -7.96 -9.71
N GLU A 35 -0.90 -8.50 -9.34
CA GLU A 35 -0.69 -9.03 -7.99
C GLU A 35 -0.46 -7.91 -6.96
N ILE A 36 0.31 -6.90 -7.35
CA ILE A 36 0.77 -5.83 -6.46
C ILE A 36 -0.28 -4.70 -6.41
N PRO A 37 -0.78 -4.35 -5.20
CA PRO A 37 -1.71 -3.23 -5.05
C PRO A 37 -1.00 -1.88 -5.25
N ILE A 38 -1.78 -0.87 -5.64
CA ILE A 38 -1.30 0.48 -5.94
C ILE A 38 -1.86 1.44 -4.89
N VAL A 39 -1.02 2.35 -4.41
CA VAL A 39 -1.39 3.38 -3.44
C VAL A 39 -1.30 4.73 -4.12
N HIS A 40 -2.41 5.41 -4.38
CA HIS A 40 -2.44 6.74 -5.01
C HIS A 40 -3.56 7.63 -4.46
N ARG A 41 -3.54 8.93 -4.81
CA ARG A 41 -4.53 9.90 -4.35
C ARG A 41 -5.70 10.00 -5.30
N VAL A 42 -6.91 10.09 -4.75
CA VAL A 42 -8.13 10.37 -5.52
C VAL A 42 -8.06 11.79 -6.07
N LEU A 43 -8.00 11.90 -7.39
CA LEU A 43 -7.95 13.17 -8.11
C LEU A 43 -9.35 13.70 -8.45
N ARG A 44 -10.26 12.82 -8.86
CA ARG A 44 -11.65 13.18 -9.21
C ARG A 44 -12.61 12.07 -8.81
N LEU A 45 -13.81 12.47 -8.43
CA LEU A 45 -14.91 11.59 -8.07
C LEU A 45 -16.15 11.97 -8.89
N HIS A 46 -16.83 10.96 -9.43
CA HIS A 46 -18.09 11.08 -10.14
C HIS A 46 -19.11 10.21 -9.40
N GLU A 47 -20.20 10.85 -9.00
CA GLU A 47 -21.34 10.17 -8.41
C GLU A 47 -22.48 10.19 -9.42
N ASN A 48 -23.00 9.01 -9.75
CA ASN A 48 -24.15 8.89 -10.63
C ASN A 48 -25.45 8.95 -9.79
N VAL A 49 -26.57 9.33 -10.42
CA VAL A 49 -27.91 9.41 -9.81
C VAL A 49 -28.32 8.07 -9.17
N ASN A 50 -27.80 6.95 -9.69
CA ASN A 50 -28.02 5.61 -9.16
C ASN A 50 -27.15 5.25 -7.94
N GLY A 51 -26.44 6.22 -7.34
CA GLY A 51 -25.53 6.01 -6.20
C GLY A 51 -24.22 5.31 -6.54
N THR A 52 -23.91 5.13 -7.83
CA THR A 52 -22.65 4.50 -8.26
C THR A 52 -21.53 5.53 -8.25
N ILE A 53 -20.50 5.24 -7.46
CA ILE A 53 -19.31 6.09 -7.34
C ILE A 53 -18.22 5.57 -8.27
N LYS A 54 -17.65 6.47 -9.06
CA LYS A 54 -16.48 6.23 -9.91
C LYS A 54 -15.41 7.25 -9.60
N PHE A 55 -14.16 6.84 -9.48
CA PHE A 55 -13.07 7.75 -9.15
C PHE A 55 -11.83 7.54 -10.01
N LEU A 56 -11.08 8.62 -10.17
CA LEU A 56 -9.80 8.66 -10.88
C LEU A 56 -8.71 8.95 -9.87
N THR A 57 -7.64 8.16 -9.93
CA THR A 57 -6.47 8.30 -9.06
C THR A 57 -5.29 8.90 -9.82
N LYS A 58 -4.36 9.47 -9.05
CA LYS A 58 -3.08 9.95 -9.53
C LYS A 58 -2.04 9.78 -8.43
N GLY A 59 -0.84 9.32 -8.79
CA GLY A 59 0.33 9.39 -7.91
C GLY A 59 0.77 10.83 -7.65
N ASP A 60 1.11 11.15 -6.40
CA ASP A 60 1.43 12.53 -5.98
C ASP A 60 2.56 13.15 -6.83
N ASN A 61 3.64 12.40 -7.08
CA ASN A 61 4.75 12.82 -7.93
C ASN A 61 4.61 12.50 -9.43
N ASN A 62 3.50 11.91 -9.87
CA ASN A 62 3.34 11.55 -11.29
C ASN A 62 2.84 12.78 -12.08
N PRO A 63 3.31 13.04 -13.32
CA PRO A 63 2.77 14.14 -14.13
C PRO A 63 1.38 13.84 -14.72
N VAL A 64 1.03 12.55 -14.84
CA VAL A 64 -0.20 12.08 -15.50
C VAL A 64 -1.03 11.25 -14.51
N HIS A 65 -2.35 11.21 -14.72
CA HIS A 65 -3.29 10.38 -13.97
C HIS A 65 -3.21 8.90 -14.33
N ASP A 66 -3.76 8.03 -13.48
CA ASP A 66 -3.49 6.59 -13.52
C ASP A 66 -4.28 5.78 -14.54
N ARG A 67 -5.01 6.42 -15.46
CA ARG A 67 -5.79 5.69 -16.50
C ARG A 67 -4.94 4.71 -17.30
N GLY A 68 -3.69 5.05 -17.61
CA GLY A 68 -2.77 4.16 -18.32
C GLY A 68 -2.31 2.95 -17.49
N LEU A 69 -2.55 2.95 -16.17
CA LEU A 69 -2.23 1.83 -15.29
C LEU A 69 -3.39 0.85 -15.13
N TYR A 70 -4.62 1.29 -15.35
CA TYR A 70 -5.84 0.50 -15.20
C TYR A 70 -5.92 -0.68 -16.18
N ALA A 71 -6.88 -1.58 -15.98
CA ALA A 71 -7.10 -2.67 -16.90
C ALA A 71 -7.50 -2.15 -18.30
N PRO A 72 -7.24 -2.91 -19.38
CA PRO A 72 -7.63 -2.51 -20.74
C PRO A 72 -9.13 -2.17 -20.81
N GLY A 73 -9.47 -0.98 -21.33
CA GLY A 73 -10.85 -0.50 -21.44
C GLY A 73 -11.45 0.06 -20.14
N GLN A 74 -10.66 0.15 -19.06
CA GLN A 74 -11.10 0.72 -17.79
C GLN A 74 -10.59 2.15 -17.62
N ASP A 75 -11.50 3.14 -17.61
CA ASP A 75 -11.16 4.56 -17.39
C ASP A 75 -11.32 5.03 -15.93
N TRP A 76 -12.05 4.25 -15.12
CA TRP A 76 -12.46 4.63 -13.78
C TRP A 76 -12.34 3.45 -12.81
N LEU A 77 -12.01 3.75 -11.57
CA LEU A 77 -12.08 2.80 -10.47
C LEU A 77 -13.46 2.90 -9.80
N THR A 78 -13.89 1.78 -9.25
CA THR A 78 -15.12 1.62 -8.45
C THR A 78 -14.74 1.14 -7.05
N PRO A 79 -15.62 1.30 -6.05
CA PRO A 79 -15.36 0.84 -4.68
C PRO A 79 -14.98 -0.64 -4.58
N SER A 80 -15.43 -1.49 -5.50
CA SER A 80 -15.07 -2.92 -5.56
C SER A 80 -13.57 -3.18 -5.76
N HIS A 81 -12.82 -2.21 -6.31
CA HIS A 81 -11.37 -2.33 -6.52
C HIS A 81 -10.56 -1.87 -5.30
N LEU A 82 -11.19 -1.27 -4.29
CA LEU A 82 -10.51 -0.76 -3.12
C LEU A 82 -10.20 -1.87 -2.13
N ILE A 83 -8.95 -1.89 -1.68
CA ILE A 83 -8.54 -2.64 -0.49
C ILE A 83 -8.82 -1.78 0.75
N GLY A 84 -8.57 -0.47 0.68
CA GLY A 84 -8.85 0.46 1.76
C GLY A 84 -8.30 1.86 1.52
N ARG A 85 -8.49 2.74 2.51
CA ARG A 85 -7.99 4.12 2.54
C ARG A 85 -6.93 4.29 3.60
N ALA A 86 -5.85 4.98 3.26
CA ALA A 86 -4.80 5.30 4.21
C ALA A 86 -5.27 6.42 5.16
N ARG A 87 -5.29 6.12 6.46
CA ARG A 87 -5.65 7.07 7.53
C ARG A 87 -4.46 7.59 8.32
N GLY A 88 -3.37 6.86 8.27
CA GLY A 88 -2.12 7.21 8.91
C GLY A 88 -1.02 6.30 8.39
N PHE A 89 0.19 6.57 8.84
CA PHE A 89 1.35 5.74 8.51
C PHE A 89 2.38 5.83 9.61
N ILE A 90 3.24 4.81 9.68
CA ILE A 90 4.40 4.79 10.55
C ILE A 90 5.64 4.83 9.65
N PRO A 91 6.44 5.91 9.69
CA PRO A 91 7.61 6.04 8.84
C PRO A 91 8.73 5.09 9.30
N TYR A 92 9.64 4.77 8.36
CA TYR A 92 10.88 4.01 8.58
C TYR A 92 10.76 2.54 9.02
N VAL A 93 9.63 2.09 9.57
CA VAL A 93 9.49 0.71 10.08
C VAL A 93 9.73 -0.33 8.99
N GLY A 94 9.14 -0.15 7.81
CA GLY A 94 9.34 -1.06 6.68
C GLY A 94 10.77 -1.05 6.14
N GLN A 95 11.57 -0.03 6.46
CA GLN A 95 12.98 0.02 6.05
C GLN A 95 13.78 -1.13 6.67
N ILE A 96 13.42 -1.59 7.88
CA ILE A 96 14.05 -2.75 8.51
C ILE A 96 13.82 -4.01 7.66
N THR A 97 12.58 -4.25 7.25
CA THR A 97 12.22 -5.38 6.39
C THR A 97 12.91 -5.29 5.04
N ILE A 98 12.95 -4.09 4.44
CA ILE A 98 13.65 -3.84 3.18
C ILE A 98 15.15 -4.16 3.32
N LEU A 99 15.81 -3.64 4.36
CA LEU A 99 17.22 -3.87 4.62
C LEU A 99 17.54 -5.36 4.79
N MET A 100 16.70 -6.09 5.54
CA MET A 100 16.84 -7.54 5.69
C MET A 100 16.64 -8.30 4.37
N ASN A 101 15.76 -7.83 3.49
CA ASN A 101 15.50 -8.51 2.22
C ASN A 101 16.53 -8.18 1.13
N GLU A 102 17.02 -6.94 1.09
CA GLU A 102 18.02 -6.47 0.11
C GLU A 102 19.43 -6.94 0.44
N ASN A 103 19.73 -7.24 1.71
CA ASN A 103 21.03 -7.76 2.12
C ASN A 103 20.90 -9.18 2.70
N PRO A 104 20.97 -10.23 1.86
CA PRO A 104 20.88 -11.62 2.30
C PRO A 104 21.91 -11.98 3.37
N ARG A 105 23.13 -11.42 3.31
CA ARG A 105 24.17 -11.69 4.31
C ARG A 105 23.73 -11.25 5.69
N LEU A 106 23.21 -10.03 5.82
CA LEU A 106 22.69 -9.51 7.08
C LEU A 106 21.56 -10.40 7.63
N LYS A 107 20.61 -10.80 6.77
CA LYS A 107 19.52 -11.71 7.15
C LYS A 107 20.04 -13.03 7.70
N TYR A 108 20.97 -13.68 7.00
CA TYR A 108 21.53 -14.96 7.46
C TYR A 108 22.39 -14.81 8.71
N SER A 109 23.12 -13.70 8.88
CA SER A 109 23.85 -13.40 10.11
C SER A 109 22.91 -13.28 11.32
N VAL A 110 21.80 -12.54 11.19
CA VAL A 110 20.81 -12.40 12.27
C VAL A 110 20.19 -13.76 12.63
N LEU A 111 19.79 -14.55 11.62
CA LEU A 111 19.24 -15.89 11.86
C LEU A 111 20.27 -16.83 12.50
N GLY A 112 21.54 -16.75 12.09
CA GLY A 112 22.62 -17.53 12.68
C GLY A 112 22.86 -17.19 14.15
N VAL A 113 22.94 -15.89 14.49
CA VAL A 113 23.09 -15.43 15.88
C VAL A 113 21.89 -15.87 16.72
N MET A 114 20.67 -15.75 16.19
CA MET A 114 19.46 -16.19 16.90
C MET A 114 19.45 -17.71 17.13
N GLY A 115 19.88 -18.51 16.14
CA GLY A 115 20.04 -19.95 16.29
C GLY A 115 21.08 -20.33 17.36
N ILE A 116 22.23 -19.65 17.36
CA ILE A 116 23.28 -19.86 18.38
C ILE A 116 22.75 -19.48 19.78
N TYR A 117 22.07 -18.34 19.92
CA TYR A 117 21.48 -17.90 21.18
C TYR A 117 20.49 -18.93 21.73
N LEU A 118 19.61 -19.47 20.88
CA LEU A 118 18.67 -20.51 21.27
C LEU A 118 19.39 -21.80 21.70
N LEU A 119 20.47 -22.20 21.03
CA LEU A 119 21.25 -23.38 21.40
C LEU A 119 21.96 -23.21 22.74
N LEU A 120 22.50 -22.02 23.01
CA LEU A 120 23.20 -21.72 24.28
C LEU A 120 22.24 -21.67 25.46
N ASN A 121 21.02 -21.19 25.25
CA ASN A 121 20.01 -21.06 26.31
C ASN A 121 19.05 -22.25 26.42
N ARG A 122 19.23 -23.29 25.60
CA ARG A 122 18.37 -24.50 25.60
C ARG A 122 18.44 -25.30 26.91
N ASN A 123 19.53 -25.19 27.66
CA ASN A 123 19.80 -26.01 28.84
C ASN A 123 19.65 -25.22 30.16
N GLN A 124 18.87 -24.12 30.17
CA GLN A 124 18.57 -23.35 31.39
C GLN A 124 17.22 -23.73 32.03
N GLU A 125 16.68 -24.90 31.70
CA GLU A 125 15.60 -25.56 32.47
C GLU A 125 16.18 -26.67 33.36
#